data_AF-A0A229H7M2-F1
#
_entry.id   AF-A0A229H7M2-F1
#
_cell.length_a   1.000
_cell.length_b   1.000
_cell.length_c   1.000
_cell.angle_alpha   90.00
_cell.angle_beta   90.00
_cell.angle_gamma   90.00
#
_symmetry.space_group_name_H-M   'P 1'
#
loop_
_entity.id
_entity.type
_entity.pdbx_description
1 polymer ?
#
loop_
_entity_poly.entity_id
_entity_poly.type
_entity_poly.pdbx_seq_one_letter_code
_entity_poly.pdbx_strand_id
1 'polypeptide(L)'
;MVSAARTAQSIEITAENLEEELRRLEAQRQALERELAAVVAHLGSVRTTLNALQDLMRAATPASGEAAAGVAVPKPVRAKVTEAVEPTPSGPAPAPDGAGVARAEPEARPQRPEGQQKQKKPTRTARRGERSDRKTDGQYGRLTEQIMDFFAGTGGADVRARDVAAALGRDTDAGSINAVRSTLDRLVATSRVQRAGRGLYRATPS
;
A
#
# COMPACT_ATOMS: atom_id res chain seq x y z
N MET A 1 36.92 20.08 -25.13
CA MET A 1 35.65 20.72 -24.71
C MET A 1 34.43 19.79 -24.68
N VAL A 2 34.44 18.60 -25.30
CA VAL A 2 33.26 17.70 -25.41
C VAL A 2 32.76 17.11 -24.07
N SER A 3 33.64 16.89 -23.09
CA SER A 3 33.26 16.29 -21.79
C SER A 3 32.39 17.19 -20.92
N ALA A 4 32.56 18.51 -21.00
CA ALA A 4 31.75 19.46 -20.24
C ALA A 4 30.30 19.49 -20.78
N ALA A 5 30.13 19.52 -22.11
CA ALA A 5 28.83 19.47 -22.76
C ALA A 5 28.07 18.17 -22.46
N ARG A 6 28.76 17.02 -22.47
CA ARG A 6 28.13 15.72 -22.09
C ARG A 6 27.69 15.70 -20.62
N THR A 7 28.45 16.33 -19.74
CA THR A 7 28.09 16.42 -18.31
C THR A 7 26.86 17.31 -18.12
N ALA A 8 26.79 18.46 -18.81
CA ALA A 8 25.61 19.32 -18.79
C ALA A 8 24.35 18.59 -19.29
N GLN A 9 24.44 17.88 -20.41
CA GLN A 9 23.32 17.09 -20.93
C GLN A 9 22.86 16.00 -19.94
N SER A 10 23.78 15.33 -19.25
CA SER A 10 23.41 14.32 -18.27
C SER A 10 22.69 14.89 -17.05
N ILE A 11 23.02 16.14 -16.66
CA ILE A 11 22.35 16.84 -15.56
C ILE A 11 20.94 17.25 -15.99
N GLU A 12 20.77 17.76 -17.21
CA GLU A 12 19.47 18.13 -17.77
C GLU A 12 18.53 16.92 -17.83
N ILE A 13 18.98 15.80 -18.38
CA ILE A 13 18.19 14.55 -18.43
C ILE A 13 17.83 14.07 -17.01
N THR A 14 18.75 14.21 -16.06
CA THR A 14 18.48 13.82 -14.67
C THR A 14 17.45 14.76 -14.03
N ALA A 15 17.51 16.06 -14.30
CA ALA A 15 16.55 17.03 -13.81
C ALA A 15 15.16 16.78 -14.40
N GLU A 16 15.04 16.55 -15.70
CA GLU A 16 13.79 16.20 -16.37
C GLU A 16 13.16 14.93 -15.76
N ASN A 17 13.95 13.88 -15.55
CA ASN A 17 13.46 12.64 -14.95
C ASN A 17 12.97 12.85 -13.50
N LEU A 18 13.67 13.68 -12.72
CA LEU A 18 13.23 14.02 -11.36
C LEU A 18 11.94 14.85 -11.35
N GLU A 19 11.76 15.77 -12.32
CA GLU A 19 10.51 16.52 -12.47
C GLU A 19 9.33 15.63 -12.87
N GLU A 20 9.57 14.67 -13.77
CA GLU A 20 8.57 13.66 -14.14
C GLU A 20 8.18 12.78 -12.94
N GLU A 21 9.17 12.31 -12.17
CA GLU A 21 8.93 11.52 -10.97
C GLU A 21 8.16 12.31 -9.92
N LEU A 22 8.50 13.60 -9.72
CA LEU A 22 7.78 14.49 -8.82
C LEU A 22 6.30 14.63 -9.22
N ARG A 23 6.02 14.90 -10.50
CA ARG A 23 4.64 15.00 -11.00
C ARG A 23 3.86 13.69 -10.79
N ARG A 24 4.52 12.55 -11.02
CA ARG A 24 3.92 11.23 -10.78
C ARG A 24 3.58 11.02 -9.31
N LEU A 25 4.49 11.37 -8.40
CA LEU A 25 4.27 11.23 -6.96
C LEU A 25 3.15 12.17 -6.46
N GLU A 26 3.08 13.39 -6.98
CA GLU A 26 2.00 14.33 -6.66
C GLU A 26 0.64 13.79 -7.12
N ALA A 27 0.56 13.23 -8.33
CA ALA A 27 -0.67 12.61 -8.82
C ALA A 27 -1.10 11.40 -7.94
N GLN A 28 -0.14 10.56 -7.53
CA GLN A 28 -0.41 9.43 -6.62
C GLN A 28 -0.90 9.91 -5.26
N ARG A 29 -0.28 10.94 -4.68
CA ARG A 29 -0.72 11.54 -3.43
C ARG A 29 -2.17 12.02 -3.53
N GLN A 30 -2.52 12.76 -4.57
CA GLN A 30 -3.88 13.27 -4.76
C GLN A 30 -4.89 12.13 -4.90
N ALA A 31 -4.53 11.04 -5.57
CA ALA A 31 -5.39 9.86 -5.68
C ALA A 31 -5.66 9.24 -4.30
N LEU A 32 -4.60 9.04 -3.49
CA LEU A 32 -4.73 8.52 -2.13
C LEU A 32 -5.54 9.44 -1.22
N GLU A 33 -5.41 10.76 -1.35
CA GLU A 33 -6.22 11.73 -0.60
C GLU A 33 -7.71 11.61 -0.94
N ARG A 34 -8.06 11.37 -2.21
CA ARG A 34 -9.44 11.12 -2.64
C ARG A 34 -9.99 9.80 -2.08
N GLU A 35 -9.17 8.75 -2.09
CA GLU A 35 -9.55 7.46 -1.49
C GLU A 35 -9.79 7.59 0.02
N LEU A 36 -8.92 8.29 0.73
CA LEU A 36 -9.10 8.56 2.15
C LEU A 36 -10.38 9.34 2.41
N ALA A 37 -10.67 10.37 1.60
CA ALA A 37 -11.92 11.12 1.71
C ALA A 37 -13.15 10.22 1.51
N ALA A 38 -13.10 9.29 0.55
CA ALA A 38 -14.17 8.33 0.32
C ALA A 38 -14.36 7.38 1.52
N VAL A 39 -13.27 6.88 2.12
CA VAL A 39 -13.33 6.03 3.32
C VAL A 39 -13.91 6.80 4.52
N VAL A 40 -13.51 8.05 4.72
CA VAL A 40 -14.05 8.89 5.80
C VAL A 40 -15.55 9.15 5.60
N ALA A 41 -15.98 9.43 4.37
CA ALA A 41 -17.39 9.57 4.06
C ALA A 41 -18.18 8.28 4.34
N HIS A 42 -17.61 7.12 3.98
CA HIS A 42 -18.22 5.82 4.29
C HIS A 42 -18.31 5.57 5.79
N LEU A 43 -17.24 5.86 6.56
CA LEU A 43 -17.26 5.77 8.02
C LEU A 43 -18.33 6.68 8.65
N GLY A 44 -18.48 7.91 8.12
CA GLY A 44 -19.54 8.82 8.53
C GLY A 44 -20.93 8.22 8.29
N SER A 45 -21.16 7.66 7.11
CA SER A 45 -22.41 6.98 6.76
C SER A 45 -22.71 5.81 7.70
N VAL A 46 -21.72 4.93 7.92
CA VAL A 46 -21.86 3.77 8.82
C VAL A 46 -22.16 4.20 10.27
N ARG A 47 -21.52 5.27 10.76
CA ARG A 47 -21.83 5.80 12.10
C ARG A 47 -23.25 6.35 12.18
N THR A 48 -23.70 7.07 11.16
CA THR A 48 -25.06 7.59 11.09
C THR A 48 -26.09 6.46 11.06
N THR A 49 -25.87 5.41 10.26
CA THR A 49 -26.78 4.26 10.22
C THR A 49 -26.78 3.48 11.54
N LEU A 50 -25.62 3.27 12.17
CA LEU A 50 -25.55 2.64 13.49
C LEU A 50 -26.29 3.45 14.56
N ASN A 51 -26.13 4.77 14.59
CA ASN A 51 -26.86 5.62 15.53
C ASN A 51 -28.37 5.56 15.28
N ALA A 52 -28.81 5.63 14.02
CA ALA A 52 -30.23 5.50 13.67
C ALA A 52 -30.82 4.14 14.11
N LEU A 53 -30.06 3.05 13.99
CA LEU A 53 -30.46 1.72 14.49
C LEU A 53 -30.52 1.69 16.02
N GLN A 54 -29.56 2.31 16.72
CA GLN A 54 -29.57 2.40 18.18
C GLN A 54 -30.76 3.21 18.70
N ASP A 55 -31.09 4.32 18.04
CA ASP A 55 -32.26 5.14 18.36
C ASP A 55 -33.55 4.36 18.15
N LEU A 56 -33.65 3.59 17.05
CA LEU A 56 -34.80 2.73 16.79
C LEU A 56 -34.92 1.60 17.82
N MET A 57 -33.81 0.99 18.25
CA MET A 57 -33.81 0.01 19.34
C MET A 57 -34.26 0.62 20.68
N ARG A 58 -33.82 1.84 20.99
CA ARG A 58 -34.25 2.55 22.20
C ARG A 58 -35.72 2.93 22.14
N ALA A 59 -36.22 3.39 20.99
CA ALA A 59 -37.63 3.69 20.79
C ALA A 59 -38.53 2.43 20.78
N ALA A 60 -38.00 1.29 20.34
CA ALA A 60 -38.69 0.00 20.35
C ALA A 60 -38.74 -0.65 21.75
N THR A 61 -38.06 -0.09 22.75
CA THR A 61 -38.13 -0.54 24.13
C THR A 61 -39.11 0.36 24.90
N PRO A 62 -40.41 0.01 25.02
CA PRO A 62 -41.33 0.82 25.80
C PRO A 62 -40.94 0.70 27.28
N ALA A 63 -40.36 1.75 27.84
CA ALA A 63 -40.43 1.96 29.27
C ALA A 63 -41.90 2.22 29.61
N SER A 64 -42.53 1.25 30.28
CA SER A 64 -43.78 1.47 30.99
C SER A 64 -43.53 2.57 32.03
N GLY A 65 -44.13 3.75 31.82
CA GLY A 65 -43.92 4.90 32.69
C GLY A 65 -44.45 6.23 32.13
N GLU A 66 -45.78 6.34 32.11
CA GLU A 66 -46.60 7.55 32.22
C GLU A 66 -46.56 8.69 31.18
N ALA A 67 -47.78 9.03 30.77
CA ALA A 67 -48.18 10.13 29.93
C ALA A 67 -48.06 11.49 30.63
N ALA A 68 -47.73 12.54 29.86
CA ALA A 68 -48.46 13.81 29.91
C ALA A 68 -48.14 14.72 28.72
N ALA A 69 -49.21 15.30 28.17
CA ALA A 69 -49.26 16.63 27.55
C ALA A 69 -48.71 16.83 26.11
N GLY A 70 -49.53 16.38 25.16
CA GLY A 70 -50.16 17.24 24.16
C GLY A 70 -49.33 18.31 23.44
N VAL A 71 -49.08 18.10 22.14
CA VAL A 71 -49.13 19.18 21.15
C VAL A 71 -49.99 18.74 19.98
N ALA A 72 -50.94 19.63 19.69
CA ALA A 72 -52.05 19.50 18.78
C ALA A 72 -51.65 19.15 17.34
N VAL A 73 -52.40 18.21 16.79
CA VAL A 73 -52.67 18.07 15.36
C VAL A 73 -53.40 19.33 14.87
N PRO A 74 -52.91 20.07 13.87
CA PRO A 74 -53.77 21.00 13.15
C PRO A 74 -54.54 20.26 12.05
N LYS A 75 -55.88 20.30 12.16
CA LYS A 75 -56.84 19.90 11.13
C LYS A 75 -56.84 20.90 9.95
N PRO A 76 -57.31 20.48 8.76
CA PRO A 76 -56.95 21.06 7.47
C PRO A 76 -57.83 22.25 7.07
N VAL A 77 -57.25 23.21 6.35
CA VAL A 77 -57.99 24.30 5.69
C VAL A 77 -58.21 23.93 4.22
N ARG A 78 -59.48 24.04 3.81
CA ARG A 78 -60.02 23.78 2.47
C ARG A 78 -60.07 25.08 1.66
N ALA A 79 -59.37 25.11 0.53
CA ALA A 79 -59.61 25.96 -0.66
C ALA A 79 -58.60 25.48 -1.73
N LYS A 80 -58.86 25.35 -3.03
CA LYS A 80 -60.03 25.50 -3.90
C LYS A 80 -59.61 24.83 -5.22
N VAL A 81 -60.51 24.01 -5.75
CA VAL A 81 -60.65 23.40 -7.09
C VAL A 81 -59.84 24.03 -8.25
N THR A 82 -59.11 23.18 -8.98
CA THR A 82 -59.17 22.98 -10.46
C THR A 82 -58.64 21.57 -10.76
N GLU A 83 -59.53 20.64 -11.14
CA GLU A 83 -59.63 20.12 -12.52
C GLU A 83 -58.67 18.92 -12.72
N ALA A 84 -59.13 17.70 -12.40
CA ALA A 84 -59.75 16.75 -13.32
C ALA A 84 -58.74 16.19 -14.35
N VAL A 85 -58.44 14.89 -14.22
CA VAL A 85 -58.51 13.82 -15.25
C VAL A 85 -57.65 12.65 -14.76
N GLU A 86 -58.33 11.58 -14.35
CA GLU A 86 -57.87 10.20 -14.58
C GLU A 86 -58.70 9.68 -15.77
N PRO A 87 -58.12 8.91 -16.71
CA PRO A 87 -57.94 7.49 -16.44
C PRO A 87 -56.64 6.87 -17.03
N THR A 88 -56.15 5.82 -16.38
CA THR A 88 -55.25 4.76 -16.90
C THR A 88 -55.75 4.11 -18.20
N PRO A 89 -55.01 3.21 -18.93
CA PRO A 89 -53.60 2.76 -18.85
C PRO A 89 -52.86 2.73 -20.21
N SER A 90 -51.53 2.66 -20.23
CA SER A 90 -50.72 1.93 -21.25
C SER A 90 -49.22 1.98 -20.92
N GLY A 91 -48.55 0.84 -20.98
CA GLY A 91 -47.08 0.72 -20.95
C GLY A 91 -46.42 1.31 -22.23
N PRO A 92 -45.08 1.23 -22.41
CA PRO A 92 -44.26 0.06 -22.08
C PRO A 92 -42.97 0.36 -21.27
N ALA A 93 -42.36 -0.71 -20.78
CA ALA A 93 -41.08 -0.79 -20.09
C ALA A 93 -39.89 -0.28 -20.92
N PRO A 94 -38.81 0.21 -20.27
CA PRO A 94 -37.46 0.10 -20.81
C PRO A 94 -36.76 -1.15 -20.25
N ALA A 95 -36.27 -1.97 -21.17
CA ALA A 95 -35.47 -3.16 -20.94
C ALA A 95 -34.10 -2.85 -20.31
N PRO A 96 -33.50 -3.80 -19.57
CA PRO A 96 -32.08 -3.79 -19.28
C PRO A 96 -31.29 -4.27 -20.51
N ASP A 97 -30.34 -3.46 -20.99
CA ASP A 97 -29.32 -3.90 -21.95
C ASP A 97 -28.37 -4.88 -21.26
N GLY A 98 -28.75 -6.16 -21.32
CA GLY A 98 -27.88 -7.30 -21.11
C GLY A 98 -27.26 -7.73 -22.43
N ALA A 99 -26.12 -7.15 -22.79
CA ALA A 99 -25.27 -7.67 -23.86
C ALA A 99 -24.36 -8.77 -23.27
N GLY A 100 -24.90 -10.00 -23.26
CA GLY A 100 -24.10 -11.20 -23.08
C GLY A 100 -23.14 -11.37 -24.24
N VAL A 101 -21.85 -11.52 -23.94
CA VAL A 101 -20.86 -11.96 -24.92
C VAL A 101 -20.69 -13.47 -24.81
N ALA A 102 -20.73 -14.09 -25.98
CA ALA A 102 -20.80 -15.51 -26.24
C ALA A 102 -19.63 -16.33 -25.67
N ARG A 103 -20.04 -17.48 -25.13
CA ARG A 103 -19.43 -18.82 -25.26
C ARG A 103 -18.31 -18.94 -26.31
N ALA A 104 -17.13 -19.35 -25.85
CA ALA A 104 -16.13 -20.03 -26.69
C ALA A 104 -15.60 -21.25 -25.94
N GLU A 105 -15.90 -22.43 -26.48
CA GLU A 105 -15.29 -23.72 -26.12
C GLU A 105 -14.02 -23.96 -27.00
N PRO A 106 -13.20 -24.98 -26.68
CA PRO A 106 -11.74 -24.97 -26.84
C PRO A 106 -11.27 -25.66 -28.13
N GLU A 107 -10.12 -25.26 -28.68
CA GLU A 107 -9.15 -26.19 -29.29
C GLU A 107 -7.82 -25.53 -29.71
N ALA A 108 -6.84 -26.41 -29.91
CA ALA A 108 -5.55 -26.25 -30.61
C ALA A 108 -4.32 -25.73 -29.82
N ARG A 109 -3.55 -26.71 -29.32
CA ARG A 109 -2.08 -26.64 -29.17
C ARG A 109 -1.41 -26.42 -30.53
N PRO A 110 -0.22 -25.79 -30.59
CA PRO A 110 1.01 -26.59 -30.75
C PRO A 110 2.19 -26.06 -29.90
N GLN A 111 2.87 -26.94 -29.16
CA GLN A 111 4.22 -27.47 -29.41
C GLN A 111 5.40 -26.50 -29.13
N ARG A 112 6.21 -26.96 -28.15
CA ARG A 112 7.63 -26.68 -27.85
C ARG A 112 8.48 -26.10 -29.00
N PRO A 113 9.54 -25.38 -28.59
CA PRO A 113 10.86 -25.97 -28.80
C PRO A 113 11.68 -26.05 -27.51
N GLU A 114 12.02 -27.29 -27.12
CA GLU A 114 13.26 -27.55 -26.41
C GLU A 114 14.41 -27.49 -27.41
N GLY A 115 15.54 -26.90 -27.04
CA GLY A 115 16.75 -27.05 -27.85
C GLY A 115 17.85 -26.02 -27.61
N GLN A 116 18.47 -26.10 -26.42
CA GLN A 116 19.93 -26.00 -26.23
C GLN A 116 20.71 -24.92 -27.02
N GLN A 117 21.37 -24.00 -26.32
CA GLN A 117 22.82 -24.08 -26.12
C GLN A 117 23.40 -22.97 -25.24
N LYS A 118 24.13 -23.45 -24.22
CA LYS A 118 25.32 -22.94 -23.53
C LYS A 118 25.88 -21.55 -23.90
N GLN A 119 26.48 -20.95 -22.86
CA GLN A 119 27.44 -19.83 -22.83
C GLN A 119 26.75 -18.45 -22.77
N LYS A 120 27.03 -17.50 -21.85
CA LYS A 120 28.23 -17.21 -21.04
C LYS A 120 27.82 -16.53 -19.72
N LYS A 121 28.59 -16.80 -18.66
CA LYS A 121 28.67 -15.98 -17.44
C LYS A 121 28.75 -14.48 -17.81
N PRO A 122 27.94 -13.58 -17.24
CA PRO A 122 28.36 -12.21 -17.08
C PRO A 122 29.26 -12.18 -15.83
N THR A 123 30.57 -12.17 -16.07
CA THR A 123 31.53 -11.61 -15.13
C THR A 123 31.03 -10.24 -14.69
N ARG A 124 30.59 -10.13 -13.43
CA ARG A 124 30.35 -8.86 -12.74
C ARG A 124 31.69 -8.13 -12.67
N THR A 125 31.96 -7.31 -13.67
CA THR A 125 32.99 -6.28 -13.58
C THR A 125 32.49 -5.25 -12.58
N ALA A 126 32.98 -5.42 -11.35
CA ALA A 126 33.15 -4.31 -10.43
C ALA A 126 33.84 -3.17 -11.17
N ARG A 127 33.20 -2.01 -11.23
CA ARG A 127 33.83 -0.71 -11.00
C ARG A 127 32.78 0.40 -11.01
N ARG A 128 32.92 1.27 -10.00
CA ARG A 128 32.48 2.67 -9.95
C ARG A 128 31.23 2.99 -9.13
N GLY A 129 31.31 2.66 -7.84
CA GLY A 129 30.76 3.48 -6.76
C GLY A 129 31.94 3.85 -5.85
N GLU A 130 32.73 4.83 -6.27
CA GLU A 130 33.80 5.42 -5.46
C GLU A 130 33.69 6.92 -5.68
N ARG A 131 32.80 7.56 -4.91
CA ARG A 131 32.82 9.02 -4.61
C ARG A 131 31.73 9.51 -3.66
N SER A 132 30.86 8.63 -3.14
CA SER A 132 29.98 8.94 -1.99
C SER A 132 30.41 8.23 -0.70
N ASP A 133 31.44 7.39 -0.77
CA ASP A 133 31.60 6.28 0.15
C ASP A 133 32.24 6.63 1.50
N ARG A 134 33.02 7.71 1.62
CA ARG A 134 33.76 7.95 2.90
C ARG A 134 32.89 8.19 4.13
N LYS A 135 31.68 8.77 4.00
CA LYS A 135 30.76 8.95 5.15
C LYS A 135 29.89 7.71 5.38
N THR A 136 29.43 7.08 4.30
CA THR A 136 28.59 5.88 4.38
C THR A 136 29.39 4.66 4.81
N ASP A 137 30.65 4.53 4.41
CA ASP A 137 31.53 3.43 4.81
C ASP A 137 31.76 3.43 6.33
N GLY A 138 32.00 4.60 6.92
CA GLY A 138 32.11 4.73 8.38
C GLY A 138 30.80 4.42 9.10
N GLN A 139 29.67 4.78 8.51
CA GLN A 139 28.34 4.49 9.06
C GLN A 139 27.98 3.00 8.93
N TYR A 140 28.33 2.36 7.82
CA TYR A 140 28.17 0.92 7.59
C TYR A 140 29.11 0.12 8.49
N GLY A 141 30.35 0.58 8.71
CA GLY A 141 31.30 -0.01 9.64
C GLY A 141 30.76 -0.01 11.07
N ARG A 142 30.33 1.16 11.56
CA ARG A 142 29.71 1.28 12.90
C ARG A 142 28.42 0.46 13.03
N LEU A 143 27.58 0.43 12.00
CA LEU A 143 26.37 -0.40 12.00
C LEU A 143 26.72 -1.90 12.05
N THR A 144 27.79 -2.29 11.36
CA THR A 144 28.27 -3.68 11.37
C THR A 144 28.72 -4.09 12.77
N GLU A 145 29.51 -3.24 13.44
CA GLU A 145 29.95 -3.47 14.82
C GLU A 145 28.75 -3.62 15.78
N GLN A 146 27.79 -2.69 15.73
CA GLN A 146 26.58 -2.72 16.55
C GLN A 146 25.74 -3.99 16.34
N ILE A 147 25.62 -4.45 15.09
CA ILE A 147 24.90 -5.69 14.76
C ILE A 147 25.65 -6.89 15.35
N MET A 148 26.98 -6.94 15.26
CA MET A 148 27.78 -8.04 15.80
C MET A 148 27.70 -8.07 17.33
N ASP A 149 27.73 -6.92 18.00
CA ASP A 149 27.55 -6.83 19.45
C ASP A 149 26.18 -7.35 19.89
N PHE A 150 25.11 -7.01 19.14
CA PHE A 150 23.78 -7.55 19.38
C PHE A 150 23.71 -9.07 19.18
N PHE A 151 24.36 -9.60 18.15
CA PHE A 151 24.40 -11.05 17.91
C PHE A 151 25.24 -11.81 18.94
N ALA A 152 26.27 -11.19 19.51
CA ALA A 152 27.02 -11.74 20.62
C ALA A 152 26.16 -11.87 21.89
N GLY A 153 25.25 -10.92 22.13
CA GLY A 153 24.33 -10.94 23.28
C GLY A 153 23.11 -11.86 23.14
N THR A 154 22.73 -12.23 21.91
CA THR A 154 21.50 -13.02 21.65
C THR A 154 21.70 -14.55 21.64
N GLY A 155 22.93 -15.04 21.85
CA GLY A 155 23.19 -16.46 22.09
C GLY A 155 22.83 -17.39 20.91
N GLY A 156 22.84 -16.87 19.69
CA GLY A 156 22.52 -17.64 18.48
C GLY A 156 21.03 -17.86 18.25
N ALA A 157 20.17 -16.98 18.76
CA ALA A 157 18.75 -16.93 18.39
C ALA A 157 18.56 -16.54 16.91
N ASP A 158 17.46 -16.99 16.31
CA ASP A 158 17.04 -16.61 14.96
C ASP A 158 16.30 -15.27 15.02
N VAL A 159 16.90 -14.22 14.49
CA VAL A 159 16.40 -12.84 14.58
C VAL A 159 16.12 -12.27 13.19
N ARG A 160 15.02 -11.51 13.02
CA ARG A 160 14.76 -10.81 11.76
C ARG A 160 15.51 -9.49 11.71
N ALA A 161 15.81 -9.01 10.51
CA ALA A 161 16.41 -7.70 10.30
C ALA A 161 15.61 -6.55 10.94
N ARG A 162 14.27 -6.69 11.02
CA ARG A 162 13.40 -5.73 11.70
C ARG A 162 13.61 -5.73 13.22
N ASP A 163 13.74 -6.91 13.82
CA ASP A 163 13.92 -7.03 15.27
C ASP A 163 15.31 -6.52 15.69
N VAL A 164 16.34 -6.78 14.85
CA VAL A 164 17.67 -6.16 15.00
C VAL A 164 17.57 -4.63 14.90
N ALA A 165 16.83 -4.10 13.93
CA ALA A 165 16.65 -2.66 13.80
C ALA A 165 15.93 -2.06 15.02
N ALA A 166 14.90 -2.72 15.54
CA ALA A 166 14.18 -2.30 16.74
C ALA A 166 15.07 -2.33 17.99
N ALA A 167 15.87 -3.40 18.17
CA ALA A 167 16.82 -3.50 19.28
C ALA A 167 17.91 -2.41 19.24
N LEU A 168 18.27 -1.95 18.04
CA LEU A 168 19.21 -0.85 17.83
C LEU A 168 18.54 0.54 17.85
N GLY A 169 17.20 0.61 18.01
CA GLY A 169 16.42 1.87 17.97
C GLY A 169 16.41 2.54 16.60
N ARG A 170 16.51 1.76 15.51
CA ARG A 170 16.61 2.22 14.12
C ARG A 170 15.46 1.72 13.24
N ASP A 171 14.32 1.34 13.83
CA ASP A 171 13.12 0.93 13.11
C ASP A 171 12.19 2.10 12.76
N THR A 172 12.67 3.34 12.94
CA THR A 172 11.98 4.60 12.62
C THR A 172 11.63 4.76 11.15
N ASP A 173 12.43 4.18 10.26
CA ASP A 173 12.28 4.33 8.82
C ASP A 173 12.60 3.03 8.08
N ALA A 174 11.88 2.79 6.98
CA ALA A 174 12.08 1.62 6.13
C ALA A 174 13.50 1.58 5.52
N GLY A 175 14.14 2.75 5.34
CA GLY A 175 15.52 2.88 4.89
C GLY A 175 16.52 2.24 5.85
N SER A 176 16.39 2.51 7.14
CA SER A 176 17.23 1.95 8.20
C SER A 176 17.07 0.44 8.33
N ILE A 177 15.84 -0.08 8.21
CA ILE A 177 15.59 -1.54 8.18
C ILE A 177 16.25 -2.18 6.95
N ASN A 178 16.18 -1.54 5.78
CA ASN A 178 16.85 -2.02 4.57
C ASN A 178 18.38 -1.93 4.65
N ALA A 179 18.93 -0.93 5.34
CA ALA A 179 20.36 -0.81 5.59
C ALA A 179 20.86 -1.93 6.52
N VAL A 180 20.10 -2.27 7.58
CA VAL A 180 20.37 -3.41 8.46
C VAL A 180 20.31 -4.71 7.67
N ARG A 181 19.26 -4.94 6.88
CA ARG A 181 19.12 -6.12 6.03
C ARG A 181 20.29 -6.28 5.04
N SER A 182 20.66 -5.22 4.35
CA SER A 182 21.78 -5.24 3.40
C SER A 182 23.13 -5.49 4.08
N THR A 183 23.29 -5.06 5.33
CA THR A 183 24.48 -5.33 6.14
C THR A 183 24.51 -6.78 6.61
N LEU A 184 23.36 -7.33 7.03
CA LEU A 184 23.22 -8.75 7.36
C LEU A 184 23.50 -9.65 6.15
N ASP A 185 22.99 -9.31 4.96
CA ASP A 185 23.26 -10.09 3.74
C ASP A 185 24.76 -10.05 3.37
N ARG A 186 25.45 -8.91 3.61
CA ARG A 186 26.91 -8.82 3.47
C ARG A 186 27.65 -9.69 4.49
N LEU A 187 27.20 -9.70 5.75
CA LEU A 187 27.78 -10.54 6.80
C LEU A 187 27.59 -12.04 6.50
N VAL A 188 26.43 -12.41 5.95
CA VAL A 188 26.16 -13.76 5.45
C VAL A 188 27.10 -14.12 4.31
N ALA A 189 27.32 -13.21 3.36
CA ALA A 189 28.28 -13.42 2.27
C ALA A 189 29.72 -13.62 2.77
N THR A 190 30.09 -13.01 3.90
CA THR A 190 31.40 -13.20 4.57
C THR A 190 31.41 -14.34 5.60
N SER A 191 30.36 -15.14 5.68
CA SER A 191 30.21 -16.28 6.61
C SER A 191 30.32 -15.91 8.10
N ARG A 192 30.00 -14.67 8.47
CA ARG A 192 29.95 -14.20 9.87
C ARG A 192 28.57 -14.34 10.52
N VAL A 193 27.53 -14.48 9.69
CA VAL A 193 26.14 -14.68 10.08
C VAL A 193 25.57 -15.75 9.16
N GLN A 194 24.65 -16.57 9.66
CA GLN A 194 23.93 -17.58 8.88
C GLN A 194 22.48 -17.17 8.64
N ARG A 195 21.92 -17.63 7.52
CA ARG A 195 20.52 -17.43 7.19
C ARG A 195 19.74 -18.69 7.57
N ALA A 196 19.02 -18.64 8.68
CA ALA A 196 18.23 -19.76 9.20
C ALA A 196 16.92 -19.99 8.41
N GLY A 197 16.44 -18.98 7.67
CA GLY A 197 15.21 -19.08 6.89
C GLY A 197 14.86 -17.80 6.13
N ARG A 198 13.60 -17.67 5.67
CA ARG A 198 13.13 -16.47 4.96
C ARG A 198 13.17 -15.26 5.90
N GLY A 199 14.22 -14.46 5.77
CA GLY A 199 14.39 -13.22 6.54
C GLY A 199 14.81 -13.42 8.01
N LEU A 200 15.27 -14.62 8.35
CA LEU A 200 15.82 -14.95 9.67
C LEU A 200 17.33 -15.10 9.56
N TYR A 201 18.02 -14.47 10.51
CA TYR A 201 19.47 -14.42 10.61
C TYR A 201 19.89 -14.94 11.98
N ARG A 202 20.98 -15.71 12.00
CA ARG A 202 21.53 -16.35 13.19
C ARG A 202 23.02 -16.09 13.25
N ALA A 203 23.56 -15.79 14.43
CA ALA A 203 25.00 -15.76 14.61
C ALA A 203 25.60 -17.13 14.27
N THR A 204 26.72 -17.15 13.53
CA THR A 204 27.48 -18.39 13.37
C THR A 204 28.07 -18.77 14.73
N PRO A 205 27.77 -19.96 15.28
CA PRO A 205 28.49 -20.42 16.46
C PRO A 205 29.96 -20.58 16.07
N SER A 206 30.86 -19.90 16.80
CA SER A 206 32.30 -20.17 16.70
C SER A 206 32.65 -21.43 17.47
#